data_AF-A0A4V2E486-F1
#
_entry.id   AF-A0A4V2E486-F1
#
_cell.length_a   1.000
_cell.length_b   1.000
_cell.length_c   1.000
_cell.angle_alpha   90.00
_cell.angle_beta   90.00
_cell.angle_gamma   90.00
#
_symmetry.space_group_name_H-M   'P 1'
#
loop_
_entity.id
_entity.type
_entity.pdbx_description
1 polymer ?
#
loop_
_entity_poly.entity_id
_entity_poly.type
_entity_poly.pdbx_seq_one_letter_code
_entity_poly.pdbx_strand_id
1 'polypeptide(L)'
;MSLATLLAMLGSVLIWCLLSAALVRVGRFLSRYHSASPSLWWALLALSFVPFIPLPDMTSNGSVPLILYDFAEQTDKFQVNTEILLTANTQWDWLWVFIALTSLVALQSVRHGARLLNKLTSLRALMASAEPLEDSLYKSLAPLTRVNGRQNSRHNGCHNGCHNGYQVPVYVLPLDCTAFAAGVRHPVIVMPRYFTALPQHKQQTLLLHEMTHLIHKDHIAIMIWQLVRCLFWFNPAIAKMEAAFINAMEARCDAQTISRYGINRQQYAATLLDALKYSTLNKTPNAVAGFASEALSLADYKSRLVQIMKPVKARHHFVLFNLLLIGVCCAFISFQVRPLLSPQTPNWQWPMIEYEISAHFGHVSAFRNHKPHGGVDLVAAKGSPLNAVATGKVLVADDVTLSKNYGKVVLIQHSNGYQSLYAHLDSIAVSPGDWVSAGDVIGTLGDSGRVTGAHLHLEILADGARLDPLSIFSKD
;
A
#
# COMPACT_ATOMS: atom_id res chain seq x y z
N MET A 1 -20.24 11.32 -8.07
CA MET A 1 -18.88 11.44 -7.50
C MET A 1 -18.52 12.92 -7.43
N SER A 2 -18.07 13.45 -6.28
CA SER A 2 -17.76 14.88 -6.16
C SER A 2 -16.38 15.19 -6.77
N LEU A 3 -16.20 16.41 -7.27
CA LEU A 3 -14.89 16.88 -7.77
C LEU A 3 -13.79 16.70 -6.71
N ALA A 4 -14.10 16.92 -5.43
CA ALA A 4 -13.16 16.74 -4.33
C ALA A 4 -12.67 15.29 -4.21
N THR A 5 -13.56 14.29 -4.32
CA THR A 5 -13.16 12.88 -4.28
C THR A 5 -12.29 12.48 -5.45
N LEU A 6 -12.61 12.95 -6.66
CA LEU A 6 -11.80 12.73 -7.86
C LEU A 6 -10.40 13.36 -7.73
N LEU A 7 -10.33 14.61 -7.26
CA LEU A 7 -9.07 15.33 -7.05
C LEU A 7 -8.21 14.67 -5.96
N ALA A 8 -8.81 14.15 -4.90
CA ALA A 8 -8.10 13.42 -3.85
C ALA A 8 -7.44 12.15 -4.42
N MET A 9 -8.18 11.34 -5.19
CA MET A 9 -7.65 10.12 -5.81
C MET A 9 -6.52 10.42 -6.81
N LEU A 10 -6.72 11.42 -7.69
CA LEU A 10 -5.70 11.86 -8.64
C LEU A 10 -4.48 12.47 -7.93
N GLY A 11 -4.71 13.20 -6.84
CA GLY A 11 -3.69 13.78 -5.98
C GLY A 11 -2.79 12.72 -5.35
N SER A 12 -3.35 11.64 -4.79
CA SER A 12 -2.58 10.54 -4.22
C SER A 12 -1.71 9.84 -5.25
N VAL A 13 -2.23 9.63 -6.47
CA VAL A 13 -1.45 9.06 -7.59
C VAL A 13 -0.32 9.99 -8.02
N LEU A 14 -0.56 11.31 -8.08
CA LEU A 14 0.46 12.29 -8.41
C LEU A 14 1.58 12.34 -7.35
N ILE A 15 1.21 12.41 -6.07
CA ILE A 15 2.13 12.37 -4.93
C ILE A 15 2.96 11.09 -4.99
N TRP A 16 2.32 9.96 -5.29
CA TRP A 16 3.00 8.69 -5.44
C TRP A 16 4.05 8.69 -6.56
N CYS A 17 3.72 9.22 -7.73
CA CYS A 17 4.66 9.34 -8.85
C CYS A 17 5.86 10.23 -8.49
N LEU A 18 5.64 11.36 -7.80
CA LEU A 18 6.70 12.26 -7.35
C LEU A 18 7.60 11.61 -6.30
N LEU A 19 7.01 10.95 -5.29
CA LEU A 19 7.73 10.21 -4.26
C LEU A 19 8.58 9.10 -4.90
N SER A 20 8.00 8.32 -5.81
CA SER A 20 8.69 7.25 -6.54
C SER A 20 9.91 7.81 -7.30
N ALA A 21 9.76 8.96 -7.97
CA ALA A 21 10.86 9.60 -8.69
C ALA A 21 11.97 10.10 -7.75
N ALA A 22 11.62 10.64 -6.58
CA ALA A 22 12.58 11.02 -5.55
C ALA A 22 13.34 9.80 -5.01
N LEU A 23 12.63 8.71 -4.70
CA LEU A 23 13.22 7.47 -4.22
C LEU A 23 14.19 6.84 -5.24
N VAL A 24 13.94 6.97 -6.54
CA VAL A 24 14.90 6.57 -7.57
C VAL A 24 16.22 7.36 -7.46
N ARG A 25 16.16 8.67 -7.21
CA ARG A 25 17.37 9.49 -7.04
C ARG A 25 18.15 9.08 -5.79
N VAL A 26 17.44 8.87 -4.67
CA VAL A 26 18.02 8.38 -3.42
C VAL A 26 18.65 7.00 -3.63
N GLY A 27 17.93 6.06 -4.25
CA GLY A 27 18.42 4.72 -4.53
C GLY A 27 19.69 4.71 -5.39
N ARG A 28 19.74 5.56 -6.42
CA ARG A 28 20.96 5.72 -7.25
C ARG A 28 22.13 6.30 -6.46
N PHE A 29 21.88 7.27 -5.58
CA PHE A 29 22.91 7.83 -4.70
C PHE A 29 23.46 6.76 -3.76
N LEU A 30 22.59 6.01 -3.09
CA LEU A 30 22.98 4.92 -2.18
C LEU A 30 23.70 3.78 -2.92
N SER A 31 23.28 3.46 -4.15
CA SER A 31 23.91 2.44 -4.99
C SER A 31 25.36 2.76 -5.38
N ARG A 32 25.82 4.02 -5.25
CA ARG A 32 27.24 4.37 -5.44
C ARG A 32 28.15 3.76 -4.37
N TYR A 33 27.62 3.56 -3.16
CA TYR A 33 28.34 2.95 -2.05
C TYR A 33 28.16 1.44 -2.01
N HIS A 34 27.00 0.95 -2.45
CA HIS A 34 26.64 -0.48 -2.44
C HIS A 34 25.91 -0.86 -3.72
N SER A 35 26.66 -1.05 -4.80
CA SER A 35 26.10 -1.38 -6.12
C SER A 35 25.47 -2.77 -6.16
N ALA A 36 25.96 -3.73 -5.36
CA ALA A 36 25.53 -5.13 -5.34
C ALA A 36 24.40 -5.42 -4.32
N SER A 37 23.42 -4.53 -4.18
CA SER A 37 22.34 -4.64 -3.18
C SER A 37 20.92 -4.60 -3.78
N PRO A 38 20.41 -5.70 -4.36
CA PRO A 38 19.07 -5.73 -4.96
C PRO A 38 17.94 -5.49 -3.95
N SER A 39 18.15 -5.84 -2.68
CA SER A 39 17.18 -5.63 -1.59
C SER A 39 16.85 -4.16 -1.35
N LEU A 40 17.77 -3.24 -1.67
CA LEU A 40 17.54 -1.79 -1.58
C LEU A 40 16.36 -1.38 -2.46
N TRP A 41 16.31 -1.88 -3.69
CA TRP A 41 15.27 -1.52 -4.65
C TRP A 41 13.90 -2.09 -4.30
N TRP A 42 13.86 -3.26 -3.63
CA TRP A 42 12.63 -3.76 -3.01
C TRP A 42 12.12 -2.86 -1.88
N ALA A 43 13.02 -2.40 -1.00
CA ALA A 43 12.67 -1.50 0.10
C ALA A 43 12.15 -0.14 -0.42
N LEU A 44 12.80 0.41 -1.45
CA LEU A 44 12.37 1.65 -2.09
C LEU A 44 11.04 1.50 -2.84
N LEU A 45 10.80 0.35 -3.47
CA LEU A 45 9.50 0.04 -4.07
C LEU A 45 8.41 0.02 -3.00
N ALA A 46 8.63 -0.67 -1.89
CA ALA A 46 7.66 -0.73 -0.78
C ALA A 46 7.40 0.66 -0.18
N LEU A 47 8.45 1.43 0.09
CA LEU A 47 8.34 2.80 0.60
C LEU A 47 7.58 3.73 -0.37
N SER A 48 7.64 3.46 -1.68
CA SER A 48 6.88 4.24 -2.64
C SER A 48 5.38 4.14 -2.37
N PHE A 49 4.83 3.02 -1.88
CA PHE A 49 3.38 2.84 -1.68
C PHE A 49 2.80 3.50 -0.43
N VAL A 50 3.61 4.20 0.38
CA VAL A 50 3.14 4.89 1.60
C VAL A 50 1.94 5.83 1.37
N PRO A 51 1.83 6.60 0.27
CA PRO A 51 0.67 7.47 0.01
C PRO A 51 -0.67 6.75 -0.14
N PHE A 52 -0.67 5.43 -0.34
CA PHE A 52 -1.90 4.62 -0.45
C PHE A 52 -2.29 3.93 0.84
N ILE A 53 -1.52 4.12 1.92
CA ILE A 53 -1.94 3.66 3.24
C ILE A 53 -3.16 4.50 3.62
N PRO A 54 -4.34 3.89 3.85
CA PRO A 54 -5.51 4.65 4.25
C PRO A 54 -5.19 5.34 5.57
N LEU A 55 -5.09 6.67 5.52
CA LEU A 55 -5.18 7.45 6.75
C LEU A 55 -6.60 7.24 7.27
N PRO A 56 -6.79 7.07 8.60
CA PRO A 56 -8.12 6.93 9.16
C PRO A 56 -9.02 8.05 8.64
N ASP A 57 -10.07 7.66 7.94
CA ASP A 57 -11.10 8.56 7.44
C ASP A 57 -11.76 9.20 8.65
N MET A 58 -11.37 10.43 8.94
CA MET A 58 -12.15 11.34 9.77
C MET A 58 -13.44 11.78 9.02
N THR A 59 -13.68 11.26 7.81
CA THR A 59 -14.87 11.55 6.97
C THR A 59 -15.89 10.41 6.96
N SER A 60 -16.11 9.72 8.09
CA SER A 60 -17.41 9.06 8.25
C SER A 60 -18.48 10.15 8.11
N ASN A 61 -19.18 10.18 6.97
CA ASN A 61 -20.44 10.91 6.86
C ASN A 61 -21.38 10.24 7.86
N GLY A 62 -21.37 10.71 9.11
CA GLY A 62 -22.27 10.23 10.14
C GLY A 62 -23.70 10.43 9.64
N SER A 63 -24.46 9.35 9.56
CA SER A 63 -25.89 9.44 9.27
C SER A 63 -26.62 9.91 10.52
N VAL A 64 -27.54 10.85 10.37
CA VAL A 64 -28.46 11.24 11.44
C VAL A 64 -29.39 10.05 11.74
N PRO A 65 -29.43 9.51 12.98
CA PRO A 65 -30.25 8.35 13.30
C PRO A 65 -31.73 8.64 13.17
N LEU A 66 -32.46 7.67 12.61
CA LEU A 66 -33.89 7.81 12.32
C LEU A 66 -34.73 8.12 13.57
N ILE A 67 -34.26 7.70 14.76
CA ILE A 67 -34.91 7.89 16.06
C ILE A 67 -34.99 9.37 16.51
N LEU A 68 -34.18 10.25 15.91
CA LEU A 68 -34.17 11.69 16.18
C LEU A 68 -35.22 12.45 15.34
N TYR A 69 -35.83 11.80 14.35
CA TYR A 69 -36.94 12.33 13.58
C TYR A 69 -38.28 11.92 14.20
N ASP A 70 -39.25 12.84 14.20
CA ASP A 70 -40.61 12.55 14.64
C ASP A 70 -41.51 12.36 13.40
N PHE A 71 -41.73 11.11 13.00
CA PHE A 71 -42.54 10.77 11.82
C PHE A 71 -44.04 11.03 12.02
N ALA A 72 -44.49 11.34 13.25
CA ALA A 72 -45.90 11.51 13.57
C ALA A 72 -46.47 12.90 13.19
N GLU A 73 -45.63 13.90 12.89
CA GLU A 73 -46.06 15.28 12.58
C GLU A 73 -45.78 15.74 11.13
N GLN A 74 -45.06 14.95 10.34
CA GLN A 74 -44.61 15.34 9.00
C GLN A 74 -45.44 14.78 7.83
N THR A 75 -46.44 13.93 8.08
CA THR A 75 -47.30 13.40 7.00
C THR A 75 -48.16 14.48 6.33
N ASP A 76 -48.47 15.59 7.02
CA ASP A 76 -49.33 16.66 6.48
C ASP A 76 -48.58 17.82 5.81
N LYS A 77 -47.23 17.81 5.80
CA LYS A 77 -46.42 18.86 5.15
C LYS A 77 -45.48 18.37 4.07
N PHE A 78 -45.52 17.09 3.73
CA PHE A 78 -44.72 16.52 2.64
C PHE A 78 -45.50 16.52 1.31
N GLN A 79 -46.14 17.64 0.96
CA GLN A 79 -46.21 18.00 -0.46
C GLN A 79 -44.86 18.63 -0.80
N VAL A 80 -43.96 17.77 -1.27
CA VAL A 80 -42.66 18.17 -1.79
C VAL A 80 -42.92 19.17 -2.93
N ASN A 81 -42.67 20.45 -2.67
CA ASN A 81 -42.40 21.42 -3.72
C ASN A 81 -41.12 20.97 -4.43
N THR A 82 -41.28 20.16 -5.47
CA THR A 82 -40.22 19.68 -6.38
C THR A 82 -39.66 20.78 -7.29
N GLU A 83 -39.79 22.07 -6.94
CA GLU A 83 -39.42 23.18 -7.83
C GLU A 83 -38.44 24.23 -7.27
N ILE A 84 -37.93 24.12 -6.02
CA ILE A 84 -37.08 25.19 -5.43
C ILE A 84 -35.59 24.81 -5.25
N LEU A 85 -35.12 23.68 -5.79
CA LEU A 85 -33.68 23.35 -5.85
C LEU A 85 -33.17 23.10 -7.27
N LEU A 86 -33.73 23.81 -8.25
CA LEU A 86 -33.09 24.06 -9.54
C LEU A 86 -32.52 25.48 -9.57
N THR A 87 -31.73 25.84 -8.55
CA THR A 87 -30.67 26.83 -8.78
C THR A 87 -29.66 26.15 -9.70
N ALA A 88 -29.68 26.56 -10.96
CA ALA A 88 -28.75 26.18 -11.99
C ALA A 88 -27.31 26.49 -11.54
N ASN A 89 -26.69 25.52 -10.87
CA ASN A 89 -25.25 25.40 -10.84
C ASN A 89 -24.95 24.26 -11.81
N THR A 90 -24.39 24.59 -12.96
CA THR A 90 -23.87 23.64 -13.95
C THR A 90 -22.76 22.81 -13.30
N GLN A 91 -23.16 21.81 -12.50
CA GLN A 91 -22.26 20.79 -11.99
C GLN A 91 -21.85 19.95 -13.19
N TRP A 92 -20.64 20.20 -13.68
CA TRP A 92 -19.96 19.28 -14.59
C TRP A 92 -20.08 17.86 -14.03
N ASP A 93 -20.63 16.95 -14.81
CA ASP A 93 -20.78 15.56 -14.40
C ASP A 93 -19.41 14.85 -14.50
N TRP A 94 -18.61 15.03 -13.45
CA TRP A 94 -17.26 14.47 -13.29
C TRP A 94 -17.21 12.95 -13.40
N LEU A 95 -18.38 12.29 -13.37
CA LEU A 95 -18.50 10.87 -13.64
C LEU A 95 -18.03 10.52 -15.05
N TRP A 96 -18.40 11.29 -16.08
CA TRP A 96 -18.00 11.02 -17.46
C TRP A 96 -16.50 11.22 -17.69
N VAL A 97 -15.93 12.26 -17.07
CA VAL A 97 -14.48 12.51 -17.09
C VAL A 97 -13.74 11.35 -16.43
N PHE A 98 -14.21 10.89 -15.28
CA PHE A 98 -13.66 9.73 -14.59
C PHE A 98 -13.75 8.46 -15.44
N ILE A 99 -14.93 8.14 -15.98
CA ILE A 99 -15.14 6.97 -16.85
C ILE A 99 -14.19 7.02 -18.05
N ALA A 100 -14.03 8.19 -18.70
CA ALA A 100 -13.12 8.34 -19.83
C ALA A 100 -11.65 8.10 -19.42
N LEU A 101 -11.22 8.67 -18.29
CA LEU A 101 -9.87 8.47 -17.73
C LEU A 101 -9.62 7.01 -17.34
N THR A 102 -10.54 6.37 -16.61
CA THR A 102 -10.40 4.97 -16.20
C THR A 102 -10.46 4.03 -17.39
N SER A 103 -11.27 4.32 -18.41
CA SER A 103 -11.33 3.53 -19.65
C SER A 103 -10.02 3.62 -20.44
N LEU A 104 -9.42 4.81 -20.53
CA LEU A 104 -8.10 4.99 -21.15
C LEU A 104 -7.02 4.21 -20.39
N VAL A 105 -7.00 4.30 -19.07
CA VAL A 105 -6.07 3.56 -18.20
C VAL A 105 -6.28 2.05 -18.34
N ALA A 106 -7.53 1.59 -18.36
CA ALA A 106 -7.87 0.17 -18.55
C ALA A 106 -7.39 -0.33 -19.91
N LEU A 107 -7.63 0.41 -20.99
CA LEU A 107 -7.20 0.05 -22.34
C LEU A 107 -5.67 -0.06 -22.45
N GLN A 108 -4.93 0.90 -21.87
CA GLN A 108 -3.47 0.83 -21.79
C GLN A 108 -3.01 -0.35 -20.95
N SER A 109 -3.68 -0.63 -19.83
CA SER A 109 -3.35 -1.76 -18.95
C SER A 109 -3.54 -3.10 -19.67
N VAL A 110 -4.62 -3.26 -20.45
CA VAL A 110 -4.84 -4.43 -21.31
C VAL A 110 -3.72 -4.57 -22.34
N ARG A 111 -3.31 -3.47 -22.99
CA ARG A 111 -2.20 -3.48 -23.97
C ARG A 111 -0.88 -3.92 -23.33
N HIS A 112 -0.56 -3.45 -22.13
CA HIS A 112 0.63 -3.85 -21.40
C HIS A 112 0.57 -5.32 -20.93
N GLY A 113 -0.59 -5.76 -20.45
CA GLY A 113 -0.83 -7.16 -20.10
C GLY A 113 -0.69 -8.10 -21.30
N ALA A 114 -1.28 -7.75 -22.45
CA ALA A 114 -1.15 -8.52 -23.69
C ALA A 114 0.32 -8.63 -24.15
N ARG A 115 1.10 -7.54 -24.03
CA ARG A 115 2.55 -7.58 -24.32
C ARG A 115 3.29 -8.54 -23.39
N LEU A 116 2.97 -8.55 -22.10
CA LEU A 116 3.59 -9.46 -21.13
C LEU A 116 3.21 -10.92 -21.42
N LEU A 117 1.93 -11.20 -21.73
CA LEU A 117 1.49 -12.53 -22.15
C LEU A 117 2.22 -12.98 -23.42
N ASN A 118 2.31 -12.13 -24.44
CA ASN A 118 3.02 -12.44 -25.68
C ASN A 118 4.50 -12.75 -25.45
N LYS A 119 5.15 -12.08 -24.49
CA LYS A 119 6.52 -12.44 -24.07
C LYS A 119 6.57 -13.82 -23.42
N LEU A 120 5.64 -14.13 -22.52
CA LEU A 120 5.57 -15.44 -21.84
C LEU A 120 5.28 -16.59 -22.82
N THR A 121 4.39 -16.39 -23.79
CA THR A 121 4.11 -17.38 -24.84
C THR A 121 5.30 -17.56 -25.76
N SER A 122 5.98 -16.47 -26.13
CA SER A 122 7.21 -16.53 -26.95
C SER A 122 8.33 -17.27 -26.22
N LEU A 123 8.53 -17.04 -24.92
CA LEU A 123 9.49 -17.78 -24.10
C LEU A 123 9.16 -19.27 -24.08
N ARG A 124 7.88 -19.64 -23.92
CA ARG A 124 7.45 -21.06 -23.96
C ARG A 124 7.74 -21.70 -25.31
N ALA A 125 7.46 -21.02 -26.41
CA ALA A 125 7.77 -21.50 -27.75
C ALA A 125 9.29 -21.70 -27.96
N LEU A 126 10.09 -20.78 -27.43
CA LEU A 126 11.55 -20.83 -27.50
C LEU A 126 12.14 -21.94 -26.61
N MET A 127 11.56 -22.18 -25.44
CA MET A 127 11.90 -23.34 -24.59
C MET A 127 11.56 -24.68 -25.26
N ALA A 128 10.54 -24.73 -26.12
CA ALA A 128 10.19 -25.94 -26.86
C ALA A 128 11.21 -26.30 -27.94
N SER A 129 11.98 -25.33 -28.44
CA SER A 129 13.07 -25.56 -29.39
C SER A 129 14.43 -25.82 -28.71
N ALA A 130 14.47 -25.86 -27.38
CA ALA A 130 15.72 -26.02 -26.63
C ALA A 130 16.07 -27.50 -26.50
N GLU A 131 17.33 -27.85 -26.79
CA GLU A 131 17.82 -29.22 -26.68
C GLU A 131 18.54 -29.42 -25.34
N PRO A 132 18.44 -30.59 -24.68
CA PRO A 132 19.19 -30.84 -23.46
C PRO A 132 20.71 -30.82 -23.74
N LEU A 133 21.49 -30.28 -22.81
CA LEU A 133 22.95 -30.31 -22.91
C LEU A 133 23.45 -31.77 -22.90
N GLU A 134 24.41 -32.08 -23.76
CA GLU A 134 24.99 -33.42 -23.84
C GLU A 134 25.52 -33.90 -22.47
N ASP A 135 25.12 -35.12 -22.07
CA ASP A 135 25.45 -35.69 -20.75
C ASP A 135 26.95 -35.79 -20.48
N SER A 136 27.75 -36.05 -21.52
CA SER A 136 29.21 -36.12 -21.46
C SER A 136 29.81 -34.77 -21.05
N LEU A 137 29.36 -33.70 -21.71
CA LEU A 137 29.75 -32.33 -21.47
C LEU A 137 29.26 -31.87 -20.09
N TYR A 138 27.99 -32.14 -19.74
CA TYR A 138 27.44 -31.81 -18.43
C TYR A 138 28.25 -32.43 -17.29
N LYS A 139 28.57 -33.72 -17.38
CA LYS A 139 29.38 -34.43 -16.37
C LYS A 139 30.80 -33.88 -16.27
N SER A 140 31.41 -33.47 -17.39
CA SER A 140 32.75 -32.85 -17.38
C SER A 140 32.77 -31.47 -16.71
N LEU A 141 31.65 -30.75 -16.72
CA LEU A 141 31.48 -29.44 -16.08
C LEU A 141 31.02 -29.56 -14.60
N ALA A 142 30.50 -30.72 -14.21
CA ALA A 142 29.87 -30.99 -12.91
C ALA A 142 30.77 -31.10 -11.65
N PRO A 143 32.13 -31.16 -11.66
CA PRO A 143 32.86 -31.36 -10.39
C PRO A 143 32.74 -30.22 -9.36
N LEU A 144 32.07 -29.09 -9.67
CA LEU A 144 31.96 -27.93 -8.78
C LEU A 144 30.51 -27.51 -8.43
N THR A 145 29.50 -28.33 -8.79
CA THR A 145 28.08 -28.10 -8.44
C THR A 145 27.66 -28.74 -7.11
N ARG A 146 28.60 -29.12 -6.22
CA ARG A 146 28.26 -29.43 -4.83
C ARG A 146 27.80 -28.16 -4.12
N VAL A 147 26.49 -27.94 -4.12
CA VAL A 147 25.81 -27.05 -3.18
C VAL A 147 26.10 -27.59 -1.78
N ASN A 148 27.13 -27.08 -1.10
CA ASN A 148 27.31 -27.31 0.33
C ASN A 148 26.09 -26.71 1.05
N GLY A 149 25.09 -27.54 1.29
CA GLY A 149 24.16 -27.33 2.39
C GLY A 149 24.98 -27.23 3.68
N ARG A 150 24.61 -26.29 4.53
CA ARG A 150 25.18 -26.03 5.86
C ARG A 150 25.73 -27.31 6.51
N GLN A 151 27.04 -27.39 6.69
CA GLN A 151 27.63 -28.29 7.69
C GLN A 151 27.29 -27.72 9.07
N ASN A 152 26.15 -28.14 9.62
CA ASN A 152 25.99 -28.19 11.07
C ASN A 152 26.54 -29.54 11.51
N SER A 153 27.79 -29.52 11.99
CA SER A 153 28.42 -30.66 12.64
C SER A 153 27.69 -30.96 13.94
N ARG A 154 26.85 -32.01 13.94
CA ARG A 154 26.47 -32.87 15.07
C ARG A 154 25.48 -33.93 14.58
N HIS A 155 26.00 -35.02 14.04
CA HIS A 155 25.60 -36.38 14.44
C HIS A 155 26.45 -37.41 13.68
N ASN A 156 27.16 -38.23 14.46
CA ASN A 156 27.81 -39.44 14.02
C ASN A 156 26.77 -40.50 13.66
N GLY A 157 27.04 -41.24 12.58
CA GLY A 157 26.48 -42.57 12.34
C GLY A 157 25.36 -42.63 11.30
N CYS A 158 25.74 -42.87 10.04
CA CYS A 158 25.17 -43.98 9.27
C CYS A 158 25.88 -44.13 7.91
N HIS A 159 26.26 -45.37 7.60
CA HIS A 159 26.70 -45.84 6.29
C HIS A 159 25.55 -45.86 5.28
N ASN A 160 25.91 -45.72 4.00
CA ASN A 160 25.16 -46.04 2.79
C ASN A 160 24.02 -45.11 2.33
N GLY A 161 24.24 -44.53 1.14
CA GLY A 161 23.21 -44.41 0.10
C GLY A 161 22.29 -43.19 0.16
N CYS A 162 22.42 -42.33 -0.85
CA CYS A 162 21.39 -41.39 -1.32
C CYS A 162 21.04 -40.18 -0.42
N HIS A 163 21.79 -39.09 -0.59
CA HIS A 163 21.23 -37.75 -0.38
C HIS A 163 21.20 -36.99 -1.72
N ASN A 164 19.98 -36.86 -2.25
CA ASN A 164 19.60 -36.23 -3.51
C ASN A 164 20.22 -34.83 -3.70
N GLY A 165 21.31 -34.76 -4.47
CA GLY A 165 21.74 -33.53 -5.11
C GLY A 165 20.87 -33.30 -6.35
N TYR A 166 19.91 -32.39 -6.26
CA TYR A 166 19.06 -32.01 -7.40
C TYR A 166 19.95 -31.50 -8.54
N GLN A 167 20.07 -32.28 -9.62
CA GLN A 167 20.74 -31.82 -10.84
C GLN A 167 19.81 -30.83 -11.55
N VAL A 168 20.29 -29.61 -11.75
CA VAL A 168 19.53 -28.60 -12.49
C VAL A 168 19.65 -28.92 -13.98
N PRO A 169 18.53 -29.06 -14.71
CA PRO A 169 18.55 -29.31 -16.14
C PRO A 169 19.09 -28.08 -16.88
N VAL A 170 20.01 -28.32 -17.82
CA VAL A 170 20.61 -27.31 -18.68
C VAL A 170 20.19 -27.61 -20.12
N TYR A 171 19.63 -26.60 -20.78
CA TYR A 171 19.22 -26.66 -22.18
C TYR A 171 20.07 -25.71 -23.02
N VAL A 172 20.28 -26.04 -24.28
CA VAL A 172 20.96 -25.21 -25.27
C VAL A 172 19.94 -24.75 -26.31
N LEU A 173 19.89 -23.45 -26.55
CA LEU A 173 19.06 -22.86 -27.60
C LEU A 173 19.80 -22.80 -28.93
N PRO A 174 19.09 -22.92 -30.06
CA PRO A 174 19.66 -22.69 -31.40
C PRO A 174 19.87 -21.19 -31.72
N LEU A 175 20.00 -20.34 -30.69
CA LEU A 175 20.07 -18.88 -30.81
C LEU A 175 21.27 -18.34 -30.03
N ASP A 176 21.87 -17.27 -30.54
CA ASP A 176 22.98 -16.57 -29.88
C ASP A 176 22.45 -15.46 -28.95
N CYS A 177 21.77 -15.85 -27.87
CA CYS A 177 21.30 -14.92 -26.84
C CYS A 177 22.24 -14.85 -25.63
N THR A 178 21.93 -14.03 -24.63
CA THR A 178 22.57 -14.17 -23.32
C THR A 178 22.05 -15.43 -22.62
N ALA A 179 22.90 -16.07 -21.81
CA ALA A 179 22.45 -17.16 -20.96
C ALA A 179 21.46 -16.62 -19.92
N PHE A 180 20.51 -17.44 -19.50
CA PHE A 180 19.54 -17.05 -18.49
C PHE A 180 18.97 -18.26 -17.74
N ALA A 181 18.46 -17.99 -16.55
CA ALA A 181 17.66 -18.92 -15.77
C ALA A 181 16.16 -18.73 -16.03
N ALA A 182 15.41 -19.84 -16.10
CA ALA A 182 13.96 -19.81 -16.32
C ALA A 182 13.21 -20.85 -15.46
N GLY A 183 11.88 -20.73 -15.42
CA GLY A 183 10.99 -21.66 -14.72
C GLY A 183 10.64 -21.24 -13.28
N VAL A 184 9.40 -21.47 -12.85
CA VAL A 184 8.92 -21.05 -11.50
C VAL A 184 8.95 -22.22 -10.51
N ARG A 185 8.36 -23.37 -10.87
CA ARG A 185 8.36 -24.58 -10.05
C ARG A 185 9.54 -25.50 -10.33
N HIS A 186 9.97 -25.53 -11.59
CA HIS A 186 11.09 -26.33 -12.07
C HIS A 186 12.12 -25.39 -12.69
N PRO A 187 13.13 -24.94 -11.93
CA PRO A 187 14.14 -24.05 -12.45
C PRO A 187 15.03 -24.78 -13.47
N VAL A 188 15.30 -24.12 -14.59
CA VAL A 188 16.13 -24.60 -15.68
C VAL A 188 17.16 -23.54 -16.03
N ILE A 189 18.35 -23.95 -16.45
CA ILE A 189 19.35 -23.04 -17.04
C ILE A 189 19.27 -23.17 -18.56
N VAL A 190 19.26 -22.04 -19.23
CA VAL A 190 19.21 -21.97 -20.68
C VAL A 190 20.47 -21.31 -21.20
N MET A 191 21.22 -22.06 -21.98
CA MET A 191 22.47 -21.65 -22.60
C MET A 191 22.26 -21.30 -24.08
N PRO A 192 23.01 -20.31 -24.60
CA PRO A 192 22.96 -19.96 -26.01
C PRO A 192 23.77 -20.93 -26.87
N ARG A 193 23.56 -20.90 -28.19
CA ARG A 193 24.22 -21.78 -29.15
C ARG A 193 25.75 -21.73 -29.05
N TYR A 194 26.32 -20.52 -28.97
CA TYR A 194 27.77 -20.34 -28.85
C TYR A 194 28.39 -20.96 -27.60
N PHE A 195 27.59 -21.32 -26.58
CA PHE A 195 28.10 -21.96 -25.36
C PHE A 195 28.94 -23.20 -25.66
N THR A 196 28.46 -24.06 -26.56
CA THR A 196 29.14 -25.30 -26.94
C THR A 196 30.47 -25.07 -27.65
N ALA A 197 30.63 -23.91 -28.31
CA ALA A 197 31.86 -23.52 -29.01
C ALA A 197 32.90 -22.86 -28.09
N LEU A 198 32.52 -22.45 -26.87
CA LEU A 198 33.45 -21.84 -25.93
C LEU A 198 34.44 -22.87 -25.35
N PRO A 199 35.68 -22.46 -25.00
CA PRO A 199 36.58 -23.30 -24.23
C PRO A 199 35.96 -23.76 -22.90
N GLN A 200 36.30 -24.97 -22.46
CA GLN A 200 35.70 -25.61 -21.27
C GLN A 200 35.74 -24.74 -20.00
N HIS A 201 36.84 -24.00 -19.77
CA HIS A 201 36.94 -23.09 -18.62
C HIS A 201 35.94 -21.92 -18.68
N LYS A 202 35.63 -21.42 -19.88
CA LYS A 202 34.63 -20.35 -20.10
C LYS A 202 33.21 -20.90 -19.97
N GLN A 203 32.96 -22.10 -20.50
CA GLN A 203 31.69 -22.81 -20.32
C GLN A 203 31.38 -23.00 -18.84
N GLN A 204 32.34 -23.49 -18.07
CA GLN A 204 32.20 -23.69 -16.65
C GLN A 204 31.92 -22.38 -15.92
N THR A 205 32.65 -21.32 -16.26
CA THR A 205 32.47 -19.99 -15.65
C THR A 205 31.06 -19.44 -15.91
N LEU A 206 30.57 -19.54 -17.15
CA LEU A 206 29.23 -19.07 -17.51
C LEU A 206 28.13 -19.90 -16.83
N LEU A 207 28.32 -21.22 -16.74
CA LEU A 207 27.38 -22.11 -16.04
C LEU A 207 27.29 -21.79 -14.54
N LEU A 208 28.44 -21.53 -13.90
CA LEU A 208 28.49 -21.16 -12.48
C LEU A 208 27.85 -19.78 -12.21
N HIS A 209 27.92 -18.85 -13.17
CA HIS A 209 27.21 -17.59 -13.12
C HIS A 209 25.68 -17.80 -13.11
N GLU A 210 25.14 -18.52 -14.09
CA GLU A 210 23.70 -18.82 -14.16
C GLU A 210 23.20 -19.62 -12.95
N MET A 211 24.02 -20.53 -12.45
CA MET A 211 23.72 -21.27 -11.22
C MET A 211 23.58 -20.32 -10.02
N THR A 212 24.40 -19.27 -9.96
CA THR A 212 24.33 -18.26 -8.89
C THR A 212 23.02 -17.48 -8.94
N HIS A 213 22.48 -17.18 -10.14
CA HIS A 213 21.14 -16.62 -10.30
C HIS A 213 20.03 -17.56 -9.79
N LEU A 214 20.13 -18.86 -10.06
CA LEU A 214 19.16 -19.85 -9.57
C LEU A 214 19.15 -19.96 -8.05
N ILE A 215 20.33 -19.99 -7.42
CA ILE A 215 20.47 -20.05 -5.96
C ILE A 215 19.75 -18.87 -5.28
N HIS A 216 19.78 -17.70 -5.91
CA HIS A 216 19.13 -16.49 -5.38
C HIS A 216 17.71 -16.27 -5.89
N LYS A 217 17.20 -17.17 -6.74
CA LYS A 217 15.87 -17.07 -7.36
C LYS A 217 15.65 -15.78 -8.15
N ASP A 218 16.70 -15.31 -8.82
CA ASP A 218 16.70 -14.03 -9.53
C ASP A 218 15.69 -13.99 -10.69
N HIS A 219 15.51 -15.11 -11.39
CA HIS A 219 14.48 -15.29 -12.41
C HIS A 219 13.04 -15.05 -11.90
N ILE A 220 12.74 -15.42 -10.65
CA ILE A 220 11.44 -15.13 -10.03
C ILE A 220 11.33 -13.64 -9.71
N ALA A 221 12.39 -13.04 -9.17
CA ALA A 221 12.42 -11.63 -8.84
C ALA A 221 12.21 -10.75 -10.08
N ILE A 222 12.86 -11.07 -11.20
CA ILE A 222 12.65 -10.39 -12.50
C ILE A 222 11.19 -10.51 -12.94
N MET A 223 10.58 -11.70 -12.84
CA MET A 223 9.18 -11.89 -13.21
C MET A 223 8.23 -11.03 -12.35
N ILE A 224 8.50 -10.92 -11.04
CA ILE A 224 7.72 -10.03 -10.16
C ILE A 224 7.90 -8.57 -10.57
N TRP A 225 9.12 -8.11 -10.84
CA TRP A 225 9.36 -6.74 -11.31
C TRP A 225 8.67 -6.43 -12.63
N GLN A 226 8.64 -7.37 -13.58
CA GLN A 226 7.91 -7.23 -14.83
C GLN A 226 6.40 -7.10 -14.62
N LEU A 227 5.84 -7.88 -13.68
CA LEU A 227 4.43 -7.76 -13.30
C LEU A 227 4.15 -6.39 -12.67
N VAL A 228 4.98 -5.95 -11.72
CA VAL A 228 4.87 -4.62 -11.09
C VAL A 228 4.95 -3.51 -12.15
N ARG A 229 5.92 -3.56 -13.06
CA ARG A 229 6.01 -2.60 -14.18
C ARG A 229 4.80 -2.64 -15.10
N CYS A 230 4.20 -3.81 -15.31
CA CYS A 230 2.99 -3.96 -16.11
C CYS A 230 1.78 -3.31 -15.42
N LEU A 231 1.62 -3.55 -14.12
CA LEU A 231 0.53 -2.99 -13.31
C LEU A 231 0.65 -1.46 -13.21
N PHE A 232 1.87 -0.96 -13.06
CA PHE A 232 2.16 0.45 -12.81
C PHE A 232 2.86 1.13 -14.00
N TRP A 233 2.42 0.80 -15.22
CA TRP A 233 3.04 1.26 -16.46
C TRP A 233 3.11 2.79 -16.60
N PHE A 234 2.16 3.50 -15.98
CA PHE A 234 2.06 4.96 -16.00
C PHE A 234 3.07 5.65 -15.06
N ASN A 235 3.71 4.92 -14.13
CA ASN A 235 4.72 5.45 -13.24
C ASN A 235 6.13 5.12 -13.78
N PRO A 236 6.80 6.04 -14.51
CA PRO A 236 8.10 5.78 -15.12
C PRO A 236 9.22 5.55 -14.10
N ALA A 237 9.01 5.90 -12.82
CA ALA A 237 9.99 5.60 -11.77
C ALA A 237 10.10 4.10 -11.52
N ILE A 238 9.02 3.33 -11.65
CA ILE A 238 9.01 1.86 -11.47
C ILE A 238 9.94 1.18 -12.49
N ALA A 239 9.87 1.58 -13.77
CA ALA A 239 10.78 1.07 -14.79
C ALA A 239 12.25 1.42 -14.51
N LYS A 240 12.51 2.60 -13.92
CA LYS A 240 13.87 3.00 -13.49
C LYS A 240 14.35 2.18 -12.28
N MET A 241 13.45 1.83 -11.35
CA MET A 241 13.75 0.96 -10.22
C MET A 241 14.06 -0.47 -10.69
N GLU A 242 13.28 -1.02 -11.63
CA GLU A 242 13.54 -2.33 -12.25
C GLU A 242 14.93 -2.38 -12.89
N ALA A 243 15.27 -1.39 -13.74
CA ALA A 243 16.59 -1.35 -14.39
C ALA A 243 17.73 -1.29 -13.36
N ALA A 244 17.57 -0.49 -12.30
CA ALA A 244 18.57 -0.39 -11.26
C ALA A 244 18.65 -1.65 -10.37
N PHE A 245 17.52 -2.34 -10.16
CA PHE A 245 17.45 -3.65 -9.52
C PHE A 245 18.23 -4.70 -10.33
N ILE A 246 18.00 -4.79 -11.64
CA ILE A 246 18.70 -5.72 -12.55
C ILE A 246 20.21 -5.46 -12.48
N ASN A 247 20.64 -4.19 -12.57
CA ASN A 247 22.06 -3.84 -12.46
C ASN A 247 22.67 -4.27 -11.12
N ALA A 248 21.94 -4.08 -10.02
CA ALA A 248 22.40 -4.51 -8.69
C ALA A 248 22.43 -6.02 -8.52
N MET A 249 21.48 -6.72 -9.15
CA MET A 249 21.37 -8.18 -9.15
C MET A 249 22.52 -8.83 -9.89
N GLU A 250 22.84 -8.31 -11.08
CA GLU A 250 23.99 -8.73 -11.89
C GLU A 250 25.31 -8.51 -11.15
N ALA A 251 25.51 -7.32 -10.55
CA ALA A 251 26.69 -7.03 -9.75
C ALA A 251 26.83 -7.95 -8.52
N ARG A 252 25.71 -8.31 -7.88
CA ARG A 252 25.70 -9.29 -6.77
C ARG A 252 26.07 -10.68 -7.29
N CYS A 253 25.49 -11.11 -8.40
CA CYS A 253 25.78 -12.40 -9.02
C CYS A 253 27.27 -12.51 -9.38
N ASP A 254 27.84 -11.47 -9.99
CA ASP A 254 29.27 -11.40 -10.32
C ASP A 254 30.16 -11.59 -9.09
N ALA A 255 29.93 -10.78 -8.04
CA ALA A 255 30.71 -10.84 -6.82
C ALA A 255 30.60 -12.21 -6.11
N GLN A 256 29.41 -12.80 -6.08
CA GLN A 256 29.17 -14.09 -5.44
C GLN A 256 29.74 -15.25 -6.25
N THR A 257 29.66 -15.23 -7.57
CA THR A 257 30.23 -16.29 -8.42
C THR A 257 31.75 -16.34 -8.24
N ILE A 258 32.41 -15.19 -8.31
CA ILE A 258 33.87 -15.07 -8.12
C ILE A 258 34.29 -15.55 -6.72
N SER A 259 33.60 -15.08 -5.67
CA SER A 259 33.97 -15.40 -4.29
C SER A 259 33.64 -16.84 -3.89
N ARG A 260 32.52 -17.39 -4.36
CA ARG A 260 32.05 -18.74 -4.02
C ARG A 260 32.86 -19.84 -4.72
N TYR A 261 33.23 -19.62 -5.98
CA TYR A 261 33.90 -20.64 -6.80
C TYR A 261 35.39 -20.36 -7.00
N GLY A 262 35.93 -19.27 -6.42
CA GLY A 262 37.36 -18.96 -6.47
C GLY A 262 37.88 -18.62 -7.88
N ILE A 263 37.01 -18.16 -8.77
CA ILE A 263 37.36 -17.87 -10.17
C ILE A 263 38.24 -16.62 -10.23
N ASN A 264 39.30 -16.66 -11.06
CA ASN A 264 40.13 -15.48 -11.29
C ASN A 264 39.29 -14.35 -11.93
N ARG A 265 39.34 -13.14 -11.37
CA ARG A 265 38.55 -11.98 -11.82
C ARG A 265 38.76 -11.62 -13.30
N GLN A 266 39.99 -11.74 -13.80
CA GLN A 266 40.30 -11.43 -15.20
C GLN A 266 39.73 -12.49 -16.14
N GLN A 267 39.84 -13.77 -15.78
CA GLN A 267 39.26 -14.88 -16.54
C GLN A 267 37.72 -14.80 -16.57
N TYR A 268 37.13 -14.44 -15.43
CA TYR A 268 35.70 -14.19 -15.31
C TYR A 268 35.24 -13.03 -16.19
N ALA A 269 35.90 -11.88 -16.10
CA ALA A 269 35.61 -10.70 -16.92
C ALA A 269 35.76 -10.99 -18.42
N ALA A 270 36.80 -11.73 -18.82
CA ALA A 270 37.01 -12.14 -20.21
C ALA A 270 35.89 -13.06 -20.72
N THR A 271 35.42 -14.00 -19.88
CA THR A 271 34.30 -14.89 -20.21
C THR A 271 33.01 -14.10 -20.45
N LEU A 272 32.69 -13.18 -19.55
CA LEU A 272 31.51 -12.32 -19.73
C LEU A 272 31.63 -11.46 -20.98
N LEU A 273 32.83 -10.94 -21.30
CA LEU A 273 33.05 -10.08 -22.45
C LEU A 273 32.83 -10.85 -23.76
N ASP A 274 33.29 -12.10 -23.82
CA ASP A 274 33.07 -12.94 -24.99
C ASP A 274 31.59 -13.32 -25.13
N ALA A 275 30.90 -13.67 -24.04
CA ALA A 275 29.46 -13.89 -24.06
C ALA A 275 28.70 -12.65 -24.59
N LEU A 276 29.10 -11.44 -24.16
CA LEU A 276 28.53 -10.20 -24.67
C LEU A 276 28.79 -10.02 -26.18
N LYS A 277 30.02 -10.23 -26.65
CA LYS A 277 30.35 -10.13 -28.07
C LYS A 277 29.49 -11.06 -28.92
N TYR A 278 29.36 -12.33 -28.52
CA TYR A 278 28.53 -13.29 -29.26
C TYR A 278 27.05 -12.89 -29.27
N SER A 279 26.51 -12.43 -28.13
CA SER A 279 25.10 -12.00 -28.04
C SER A 279 24.78 -10.69 -28.79
N THR A 280 25.74 -9.77 -28.90
CA THR A 280 25.53 -8.46 -29.57
C THR A 280 25.68 -8.53 -31.09
N LEU A 281 26.50 -9.44 -31.60
CA LEU A 281 26.72 -9.61 -33.04
C LEU A 281 25.49 -10.14 -33.77
N ASN A 282 24.68 -10.95 -33.10
CA ASN A 282 23.50 -11.59 -33.67
C ASN A 282 22.26 -11.10 -32.92
N LYS A 283 21.64 -10.01 -33.40
CA LYS A 283 20.43 -9.41 -32.80
C LYS A 283 19.41 -10.51 -32.45
N THR A 284 19.15 -10.65 -31.16
CA THR A 284 18.16 -11.59 -30.62
C THR A 284 16.75 -11.25 -31.13
N PRO A 285 15.91 -12.26 -31.38
CA PRO A 285 14.49 -12.00 -31.60
C PRO A 285 13.85 -11.39 -30.34
N ASN A 286 12.90 -10.46 -30.52
CA ASN A 286 12.13 -9.78 -29.46
C ASN A 286 11.47 -10.72 -28.42
N ALA A 287 11.44 -12.03 -28.69
CA ALA A 287 10.98 -13.07 -27.78
C ALA A 287 11.82 -13.21 -26.50
N VAL A 288 13.13 -12.89 -26.54
CA VAL A 288 14.06 -13.12 -25.41
C VAL A 288 14.35 -11.84 -24.62
N ALA A 289 14.38 -10.65 -25.25
CA ALA A 289 13.48 -9.54 -24.93
C ALA A 289 13.56 -8.94 -23.52
N GLY A 290 12.99 -9.70 -22.58
CA GLY A 290 12.85 -9.31 -21.18
C GLY A 290 13.28 -10.39 -20.19
N PHE A 291 13.55 -11.62 -20.62
CA PHE A 291 13.96 -12.70 -19.73
C PHE A 291 15.47 -12.82 -19.62
N ALA A 292 16.17 -12.54 -20.71
CA ALA A 292 17.60 -12.36 -20.68
C ALA A 292 17.93 -10.88 -20.40
N SER A 293 19.09 -10.60 -19.82
CA SER A 293 19.51 -9.26 -19.38
C SER A 293 19.82 -8.28 -20.54
N GLU A 294 18.92 -8.19 -21.52
CA GLU A 294 18.92 -7.22 -22.63
C GLU A 294 18.85 -5.74 -22.18
N ALA A 295 18.76 -5.47 -20.88
CA ALA A 295 18.60 -4.14 -20.32
C ALA A 295 19.90 -3.46 -19.86
N LEU A 296 21.07 -4.09 -19.99
CA LEU A 296 22.33 -3.45 -19.64
C LEU A 296 22.80 -2.57 -20.79
N SER A 297 22.79 -1.24 -20.59
CA SER A 297 23.48 -0.35 -21.52
C SER A 297 24.98 -0.68 -21.54
N LEU A 298 25.68 -0.29 -22.62
CA LEU A 298 27.14 -0.41 -22.69
C LEU A 298 27.82 0.24 -21.46
N ALA A 299 27.23 1.31 -20.92
CA ALA A 299 27.69 1.99 -19.72
C ALA A 299 27.52 1.12 -18.46
N ASP A 300 26.40 0.40 -18.34
CA ASP A 300 26.16 -0.51 -17.20
C ASP A 300 27.10 -1.71 -17.26
N TYR A 301 27.35 -2.24 -18.46
CA TYR A 301 28.31 -3.33 -18.65
C TYR A 301 29.75 -2.90 -18.31
N LYS A 302 30.16 -1.70 -18.74
CA LYS A 302 31.44 -1.09 -18.33
C LYS A 302 31.52 -0.95 -16.81
N SER A 303 30.44 -0.52 -16.16
CA SER A 303 30.35 -0.41 -14.71
C SER A 303 30.55 -1.77 -14.02
N ARG A 304 29.93 -2.84 -14.53
CA ARG A 304 30.10 -4.21 -14.01
C ARG A 304 31.56 -4.66 -14.09
N LEU A 305 32.22 -4.49 -15.23
CA LEU A 305 33.64 -4.85 -15.39
C LEU A 305 34.54 -4.11 -14.39
N VAL A 306 34.29 -2.81 -14.17
CA VAL A 306 35.03 -2.03 -13.16
C VAL A 306 34.80 -2.58 -11.76
N GLN A 307 33.56 -2.96 -11.42
CA GLN A 307 33.22 -3.52 -10.10
C GLN A 307 33.82 -4.91 -9.88
N ILE A 308 33.87 -5.75 -10.91
CA ILE A 308 34.54 -7.06 -10.88
C ILE A 308 36.02 -6.88 -10.54
N MET A 309 36.68 -5.91 -11.18
CA MET A 309 38.11 -5.65 -10.98
C MET A 309 38.41 -4.94 -9.67
N LYS A 310 37.54 -4.01 -9.24
CA LYS A 310 37.65 -3.24 -8.00
C LYS A 310 36.43 -3.47 -7.13
N PRO A 311 36.38 -4.59 -6.37
CA PRO A 311 35.22 -4.89 -5.54
C PRO A 311 35.07 -3.87 -4.43
N VAL A 312 33.89 -3.25 -4.35
CA VAL A 312 33.53 -2.37 -3.24
C VAL A 312 33.12 -3.25 -2.06
N LYS A 313 33.83 -3.16 -0.93
CA LYS A 313 33.47 -3.90 0.28
C LYS A 313 32.14 -3.37 0.84
N ALA A 314 31.13 -4.23 0.90
CA ALA A 314 29.87 -3.89 1.55
C ALA A 314 30.09 -3.65 3.06
N ARG A 315 29.84 -2.44 3.54
CA ARG A 315 29.87 -2.13 4.99
C ARG A 315 28.60 -2.69 5.66
N HIS A 316 28.76 -3.50 6.71
CA HIS A 316 27.66 -4.11 7.49
C HIS A 316 26.61 -3.10 7.99
N HIS A 317 27.04 -1.88 8.35
CA HIS A 317 26.16 -0.78 8.78
C HIS A 317 25.08 -0.42 7.74
N PHE A 318 25.30 -0.70 6.46
CA PHE A 318 24.32 -0.42 5.41
C PHE A 318 23.18 -1.45 5.35
N VAL A 319 23.46 -2.72 5.68
CA VAL A 319 22.42 -3.74 5.82
C VAL A 319 21.54 -3.40 7.03
N LEU A 320 22.17 -3.01 8.15
CA LEU A 320 21.47 -2.48 9.32
C LEU A 320 20.64 -1.24 8.99
N PHE A 321 21.16 -0.30 8.20
CA PHE A 321 20.42 0.88 7.75
C PHE A 321 19.18 0.52 6.92
N ASN A 322 19.29 -0.43 5.98
CA ASN A 322 18.14 -0.88 5.20
C ASN A 322 17.10 -1.61 6.06
N LEU A 323 17.55 -2.45 7.01
CA LEU A 323 16.65 -3.11 7.96
C LEU A 323 15.99 -2.10 8.90
N LEU A 324 16.71 -1.06 9.31
CA LEU A 324 16.18 0.03 10.12
C LEU A 324 15.18 0.87 9.31
N LEU A 325 15.46 1.15 8.04
CA LEU A 325 14.51 1.86 7.16
C LEU A 325 13.22 1.05 6.98
N ILE A 326 13.33 -0.26 6.71
CA ILE A 326 12.17 -1.16 6.66
C ILE A 326 11.45 -1.19 8.01
N GLY A 327 12.19 -1.29 9.13
CA GLY A 327 11.64 -1.28 10.48
C GLY A 327 10.91 0.02 10.83
N VAL A 328 11.45 1.17 10.45
CA VAL A 328 10.81 2.49 10.61
C VAL A 328 9.57 2.60 9.73
N CYS A 329 9.61 2.07 8.50
CA CYS A 329 8.42 2.01 7.65
C CYS A 329 7.34 1.12 8.27
N CYS A 330 7.70 -0.06 8.76
CA CYS A 330 6.77 -0.97 9.44
C CYS A 330 6.23 -0.38 10.74
N ALA A 331 7.05 0.33 11.51
CA ALA A 331 6.63 1.02 12.73
C ALA A 331 5.71 2.20 12.42
N PHE A 332 6.00 2.96 11.35
CA PHE A 332 5.14 4.04 10.87
C PHE A 332 3.80 3.49 10.37
N ILE A 333 3.81 2.41 9.58
CA ILE A 333 2.59 1.68 9.18
C ILE A 333 1.81 1.23 10.42
N SER A 334 2.48 0.60 11.39
CA SER A 334 1.83 0.16 12.63
C SER A 334 1.26 1.34 13.43
N PHE A 335 1.96 2.47 13.50
CA PHE A 335 1.50 3.68 14.16
C PHE A 335 0.28 4.30 13.46
N GLN A 336 0.27 4.35 12.13
CA GLN A 336 -0.86 4.88 11.35
C GLN A 336 -2.06 3.94 11.32
N VAL A 337 -1.85 2.63 11.49
CA VAL A 337 -2.93 1.61 11.51
C VAL A 337 -3.45 1.38 12.94
N ARG A 338 -2.73 1.78 14.00
CA ARG A 338 -3.21 1.70 15.39
C ARG A 338 -4.59 2.33 15.63
N PRO A 339 -4.92 3.51 15.09
CA PRO A 339 -6.26 4.10 15.21
C PRO A 339 -7.36 3.23 14.58
N LEU A 340 -7.02 2.40 13.58
CA LEU A 340 -7.97 1.49 12.93
C LEU A 340 -8.21 0.21 13.74
N LEU A 341 -7.29 -0.15 14.64
CA LEU A 341 -7.33 -1.40 15.41
C LEU A 341 -7.71 -1.20 16.89
N SER A 342 -7.65 0.04 17.38
CA SER A 342 -8.05 0.38 18.75
C SER A 342 -9.33 1.22 18.70
N PRO A 343 -10.49 0.68 19.13
CA PRO A 343 -11.67 1.50 19.30
C PRO A 343 -11.36 2.57 20.34
N GLN A 344 -11.24 3.84 19.93
CA GLN A 344 -11.07 4.94 20.87
C GLN A 344 -12.43 5.30 21.45
N THR A 345 -12.68 4.91 22.70
CA THR A 345 -13.82 5.44 23.47
C THR A 345 -13.67 6.96 23.55
N PRO A 346 -14.70 7.75 23.22
CA PRO A 346 -14.62 9.20 23.35
C PRO A 346 -14.24 9.58 24.79
N ASN A 347 -13.38 10.58 24.95
CA ASN A 347 -13.09 11.13 26.26
C ASN A 347 -14.24 12.06 26.65
N TRP A 348 -15.09 11.58 27.55
CA TRP A 348 -16.34 12.22 27.92
C TRP A 348 -16.14 13.24 29.04
N GLN A 349 -16.81 14.37 28.94
CA GLN A 349 -16.91 15.34 30.02
C GLN A 349 -18.30 16.00 30.02
N TRP A 350 -18.68 16.59 31.15
CA TRP A 350 -19.94 17.29 31.26
C TRP A 350 -19.99 18.51 30.32
N PRO A 351 -21.16 18.80 29.70
CA PRO A 351 -21.33 19.92 28.78
C PRO A 351 -21.37 21.28 29.50
N MET A 352 -21.40 21.28 30.83
CA MET A 352 -21.44 22.48 31.67
C MET A 352 -20.91 22.18 33.08
N ILE A 353 -20.42 23.22 33.76
CA ILE A 353 -19.77 23.11 35.08
C ILE A 353 -20.79 23.07 36.22
N GLU A 354 -21.80 23.94 36.18
CA GLU A 354 -22.84 24.06 37.21
C GLU A 354 -24.20 23.72 36.62
N TYR A 355 -24.87 22.70 37.17
CA TYR A 355 -26.19 22.26 36.73
C TYR A 355 -26.91 21.44 37.79
N GLU A 356 -28.24 21.41 37.68
CA GLU A 356 -29.12 20.48 38.39
C GLU A 356 -29.80 19.54 37.40
N ILE A 357 -29.97 18.26 37.75
CA ILE A 357 -30.70 17.32 36.90
C ILE A 357 -32.19 17.43 37.21
N SER A 358 -33.00 17.83 36.23
CA SER A 358 -34.46 17.93 36.39
C SER A 358 -35.21 16.68 35.94
N ALA A 359 -34.66 15.94 34.97
CA ALA A 359 -35.23 14.68 34.52
C ALA A 359 -34.15 13.69 34.06
N HIS A 360 -34.30 12.45 34.50
CA HIS A 360 -33.42 11.34 34.13
C HIS A 360 -33.88 10.65 32.84
N PHE A 361 -32.96 9.92 32.22
CA PHE A 361 -33.26 9.01 31.11
C PHE A 361 -34.33 7.99 31.52
N GLY A 362 -35.24 7.67 30.60
CA GLY A 362 -36.32 6.70 30.83
C GLY A 362 -37.49 7.21 31.69
N HIS A 363 -37.38 8.35 32.37
CA HIS A 363 -38.48 8.91 33.18
C HIS A 363 -39.74 9.12 32.31
N VAL A 364 -40.92 8.74 32.78
CA VAL A 364 -42.19 8.85 32.02
C VAL A 364 -43.04 9.97 32.62
N SER A 365 -43.55 10.88 31.77
CA SER A 365 -44.41 11.97 32.22
C SER A 365 -45.58 12.23 31.27
N ALA A 366 -46.68 12.77 31.80
CA ALA A 366 -47.83 13.18 31.01
C ALA A 366 -47.48 14.28 29.99
N PHE A 367 -46.55 15.17 30.35
CA PHE A 367 -46.04 16.24 29.46
C PHE A 367 -45.43 15.70 28.15
N ARG A 368 -44.82 14.50 28.22
CA ARG A 368 -44.22 13.78 27.09
C ARG A 368 -45.16 12.72 26.50
N ASN A 369 -46.48 12.89 26.67
CA ASN A 369 -47.49 11.93 26.21
C ASN A 369 -47.23 10.50 26.69
N HIS A 370 -46.75 10.35 27.93
CA HIS A 370 -46.38 9.06 28.54
C HIS A 370 -45.25 8.31 27.80
N LYS A 371 -44.46 8.99 26.97
CA LYS A 371 -43.24 8.43 26.39
C LYS A 371 -42.06 8.55 27.37
N PRO A 372 -41.16 7.54 27.42
CA PRO A 372 -39.94 7.61 28.22
C PRO A 372 -39.02 8.71 27.71
N HIS A 373 -38.27 9.31 28.63
CA HIS A 373 -37.31 10.36 28.31
C HIS A 373 -36.10 9.82 27.53
N GLY A 374 -35.74 10.44 26.41
CA GLY A 374 -34.67 9.98 25.52
C GLY A 374 -33.25 10.37 25.93
N GLY A 375 -33.11 11.22 26.95
CA GLY A 375 -31.83 11.78 27.38
C GLY A 375 -31.85 12.18 28.86
N VAL A 376 -31.03 13.15 29.22
CA VAL A 376 -31.01 13.79 30.55
C VAL A 376 -31.26 15.28 30.41
N ASP A 377 -32.05 15.85 31.32
CA ASP A 377 -32.34 17.29 31.33
C ASP A 377 -31.50 17.97 32.43
N LEU A 378 -30.66 18.93 32.01
CA LEU A 378 -29.76 19.69 32.88
C LEU A 378 -30.21 21.15 32.95
N VAL A 379 -30.56 21.62 34.14
CA VAL A 379 -31.02 22.98 34.40
C VAL A 379 -29.85 23.87 34.80
N ALA A 380 -29.76 25.02 34.14
CA ALA A 380 -28.91 26.14 34.56
C ALA A 380 -29.51 27.45 34.02
N ALA A 381 -28.83 28.57 34.30
CA ALA A 381 -29.26 29.88 33.80
C ALA A 381 -29.27 29.91 32.25
N LYS A 382 -30.33 30.47 31.66
CA LYS A 382 -30.39 30.73 30.22
C LYS A 382 -29.19 31.57 29.77
N GLY A 383 -28.62 31.23 28.62
CA GLY A 383 -27.40 31.84 28.08
C GLY A 383 -26.10 31.21 28.60
N SER A 384 -26.15 30.25 29.53
CA SER A 384 -24.95 29.52 29.97
C SER A 384 -24.27 28.82 28.79
N PRO A 385 -22.93 28.86 28.70
CA PRO A 385 -22.21 28.19 27.62
C PRO A 385 -22.42 26.68 27.69
N LEU A 386 -22.61 26.08 26.52
CA LEU A 386 -22.69 24.63 26.35
C LEU A 386 -21.45 24.16 25.62
N ASN A 387 -20.80 23.15 26.19
CA ASN A 387 -19.54 22.61 25.70
C ASN A 387 -19.75 21.25 25.06
N ALA A 388 -18.94 20.93 24.04
CA ALA A 388 -18.91 19.60 23.46
C ALA A 388 -18.46 18.56 24.52
N VAL A 389 -19.27 17.53 24.74
CA VAL A 389 -18.99 16.44 25.70
C VAL A 389 -17.83 15.56 25.28
N ALA A 390 -17.50 15.53 23.99
CA ALA A 390 -16.35 14.81 23.45
C ALA A 390 -15.93 15.40 22.10
N THR A 391 -14.70 15.13 21.69
CA THR A 391 -14.19 15.52 20.36
C THR A 391 -14.99 14.85 19.25
N GLY A 392 -15.34 15.60 18.21
CA GLY A 392 -16.14 15.06 17.11
C GLY A 392 -16.40 16.05 15.98
N LYS A 393 -17.20 15.60 15.01
CA LYS A 393 -17.62 16.37 13.85
C LYS A 393 -19.10 16.73 13.95
N VAL A 394 -19.43 18.00 13.76
CA VAL A 394 -20.81 18.49 13.78
C VAL A 394 -21.56 17.96 12.55
N LEU A 395 -22.66 17.24 12.77
CA LEU A 395 -23.56 16.74 11.73
C LEU A 395 -24.72 17.69 11.46
N VAL A 396 -25.31 18.25 12.54
CA VAL A 396 -26.47 19.16 12.49
C VAL A 396 -26.24 20.31 13.46
N ALA A 397 -26.60 21.52 13.05
CA ALA A 397 -26.51 22.73 13.86
C ALA A 397 -27.56 23.75 13.37
N ASP A 398 -28.83 23.49 13.65
CA ASP A 398 -29.99 24.28 13.20
C ASP A 398 -31.23 24.01 14.05
N ASP A 399 -32.41 24.51 13.65
CA ASP A 399 -33.71 24.28 14.28
C ASP A 399 -34.75 23.65 13.32
N VAL A 400 -34.30 23.13 12.17
CA VAL A 400 -35.19 22.66 11.08
C VAL A 400 -34.98 21.20 10.68
N THR A 401 -33.80 20.64 10.94
CA THR A 401 -33.42 19.30 10.48
C THR A 401 -34.01 18.19 11.33
N LEU A 402 -34.09 18.38 12.65
CA LEU A 402 -34.66 17.40 13.59
C LEU A 402 -36.10 17.72 13.97
N SER A 403 -36.71 16.92 14.84
CA SER A 403 -38.05 17.19 15.38
C SER A 403 -38.14 18.60 15.97
N LYS A 404 -39.21 19.34 15.64
CA LYS A 404 -39.47 20.68 16.19
C LYS A 404 -39.55 20.71 17.71
N ASN A 405 -39.86 19.58 18.33
CA ASN A 405 -39.88 19.45 19.78
C ASN A 405 -38.51 19.77 20.39
N TYR A 406 -37.39 19.47 19.71
CA TYR A 406 -36.05 19.77 20.20
C TYR A 406 -35.64 21.25 20.10
N GLY A 407 -36.32 22.06 19.29
CA GLY A 407 -35.92 23.45 19.04
C GLY A 407 -34.57 23.55 18.31
N LYS A 408 -33.72 24.49 18.73
CA LYS A 408 -32.35 24.62 18.22
C LYS A 408 -31.49 23.49 18.76
N VAL A 409 -30.77 22.82 17.86
CA VAL A 409 -29.98 21.63 18.17
C VAL A 409 -28.56 21.71 17.65
N VAL A 410 -27.67 20.96 18.30
CA VAL A 410 -26.37 20.55 17.76
C VAL A 410 -26.28 19.03 17.86
N LEU A 411 -25.89 18.33 16.79
CA LEU A 411 -25.63 16.89 16.78
C LEU A 411 -24.17 16.67 16.39
N ILE A 412 -23.41 15.94 17.20
CA ILE A 412 -21.98 15.70 16.99
C ILE A 412 -21.73 14.20 16.84
N GLN A 413 -21.03 13.81 15.78
CA GLN A 413 -20.51 12.45 15.58
C GLN A 413 -19.14 12.31 16.25
N HIS A 414 -19.00 11.29 17.08
CA HIS A 414 -17.77 10.90 17.75
C HIS A 414 -17.21 9.60 17.16
N SER A 415 -16.05 9.17 17.66
CA SER A 415 -15.46 7.87 17.35
C SER A 415 -16.38 6.70 17.74
N ASN A 416 -16.16 5.53 17.13
CA ASN A 416 -16.86 4.27 17.44
C ASN A 416 -18.40 4.35 17.38
N GLY A 417 -18.96 5.12 16.45
CA GLY A 417 -20.41 5.17 16.24
C GLY A 417 -21.20 5.95 17.29
N TYR A 418 -20.52 6.62 18.23
CA TYR A 418 -21.17 7.46 19.22
C TYR A 418 -21.62 8.80 18.65
N GLN A 419 -22.75 9.32 19.12
CA GLN A 419 -23.21 10.68 18.83
C GLN A 419 -23.72 11.35 20.10
N SER A 420 -23.60 12.68 20.18
CA SER A 420 -24.23 13.51 21.22
C SER A 420 -25.18 14.53 20.59
N LEU A 421 -26.40 14.60 21.11
CA LEU A 421 -27.41 15.58 20.74
C LEU A 421 -27.59 16.58 21.88
N TYR A 422 -27.52 17.87 21.56
CA TYR A 422 -27.81 18.98 22.45
C TYR A 422 -29.05 19.68 21.90
N ALA A 423 -30.07 19.84 22.72
CA ALA A 423 -31.34 20.45 22.32
C ALA A 423 -31.77 21.58 23.25
N HIS A 424 -32.77 22.34 22.79
CA HIS A 424 -33.33 23.52 23.45
C HIS A 424 -32.36 24.70 23.56
N LEU A 425 -31.40 24.83 22.64
CA LEU A 425 -30.40 25.91 22.67
C LEU A 425 -31.02 27.31 22.49
N ASP A 426 -30.36 28.34 23.02
CA ASP A 426 -30.68 29.76 22.75
C ASP A 426 -29.92 30.27 21.54
N SER A 427 -28.62 29.97 21.45
CA SER A 427 -27.76 30.26 20.30
C SER A 427 -26.87 29.07 19.92
N ILE A 428 -26.47 29.02 18.66
CA ILE A 428 -25.59 28.00 18.09
C ILE A 428 -24.29 28.69 17.66
N ALA A 429 -23.14 28.16 18.06
CA ALA A 429 -21.81 28.72 17.79
C ALA A 429 -21.01 27.96 16.71
N VAL A 430 -21.56 26.85 16.20
CA VAL A 430 -20.91 25.94 15.24
C VAL A 430 -21.77 25.71 14.00
N SER A 431 -21.15 25.25 12.91
CA SER A 431 -21.83 24.91 11.66
C SER A 431 -21.69 23.42 11.30
N PRO A 432 -22.61 22.84 10.52
CA PRO A 432 -22.46 21.47 10.04
C PRO A 432 -21.15 21.30 9.26
N GLY A 433 -20.38 20.26 9.60
CA GLY A 433 -19.07 19.98 9.02
C GLY A 433 -17.89 20.42 9.89
N ASP A 434 -18.11 21.29 10.88
CA ASP A 434 -17.06 21.75 11.81
C ASP A 434 -16.53 20.60 12.68
N TRP A 435 -15.25 20.71 13.04
CA TRP A 435 -14.62 19.86 14.05
C TRP A 435 -14.57 20.61 15.37
N VAL A 436 -14.97 19.91 16.43
CA VAL A 436 -14.89 20.43 17.81
C VAL A 436 -14.08 19.47 18.67
N SER A 437 -13.29 20.03 19.57
CA SER A 437 -12.63 19.31 20.65
C SER A 437 -13.58 19.21 21.84
N ALA A 438 -13.38 18.18 22.68
CA ALA A 438 -14.06 18.13 23.96
C ALA A 438 -13.82 19.46 24.73
N GLY A 439 -14.88 20.21 25.00
CA GLY A 439 -14.83 21.41 25.84
C GLY A 439 -15.02 22.70 25.07
N ASP A 440 -14.96 22.62 23.74
CA ASP A 440 -15.26 23.75 22.89
C ASP A 440 -16.72 24.17 23.07
N VAL A 441 -16.95 25.48 23.14
CA VAL A 441 -18.29 26.05 23.23
C VAL A 441 -19.01 25.86 21.91
N ILE A 442 -20.14 25.16 21.93
CA ILE A 442 -20.95 24.85 20.75
C ILE A 442 -22.22 25.69 20.65
N GLY A 443 -22.57 26.40 21.72
CA GLY A 443 -23.75 27.24 21.79
C GLY A 443 -24.05 27.68 23.22
N THR A 444 -25.27 28.13 23.45
CA THR A 444 -25.74 28.52 24.78
C THR A 444 -27.07 27.87 25.14
N LEU A 445 -27.28 27.61 26.43
CA LEU A 445 -28.48 27.00 26.98
C LEU A 445 -29.67 27.93 26.78
N GLY A 446 -30.80 27.37 26.34
CA GLY A 446 -32.02 28.11 26.09
C GLY A 446 -33.28 27.39 26.55
N ASP A 447 -34.37 27.80 25.92
CA ASP A 447 -35.73 27.34 26.13
C ASP A 447 -36.47 27.21 24.78
N SER A 448 -35.75 26.85 23.71
CA SER A 448 -36.35 26.69 22.38
C SER A 448 -37.02 25.33 22.20
N GLY A 449 -38.05 25.24 21.36
CA GLY A 449 -38.80 24.01 21.13
C GLY A 449 -39.88 23.77 22.20
N ARG A 450 -40.14 22.50 22.53
CA ARG A 450 -41.21 22.10 23.46
C ARG A 450 -40.66 21.93 24.89
N VAL A 451 -40.61 23.03 25.65
CA VAL A 451 -40.08 23.06 27.01
C VAL A 451 -40.98 23.83 27.98
N THR A 452 -40.84 23.59 29.28
CA THR A 452 -41.51 24.35 30.36
C THR A 452 -40.63 25.43 30.99
N GLY A 453 -39.34 25.45 30.66
CA GLY A 453 -38.35 26.38 31.19
C GLY A 453 -36.96 26.07 30.63
N ALA A 454 -35.99 26.93 30.89
CA ALA A 454 -34.65 26.81 30.35
C ALA A 454 -33.90 25.58 30.92
N HIS A 455 -33.49 24.67 30.03
CA HIS A 455 -32.67 23.49 30.36
C HIS A 455 -32.00 22.96 29.09
N LEU A 456 -30.89 22.25 29.25
CA LEU A 456 -30.27 21.45 28.20
C LEU A 456 -30.91 20.06 28.21
N HIS A 457 -31.42 19.63 27.07
CA HIS A 457 -31.72 18.22 26.83
C HIS A 457 -30.53 17.57 26.11
N LEU A 458 -29.90 16.59 26.76
CA LEU A 458 -28.72 15.87 26.26
C LEU A 458 -29.05 14.40 25.99
N GLU A 459 -28.90 13.94 24.75
CA GLU A 459 -28.94 12.51 24.40
C GLU A 459 -27.54 12.02 23.99
N ILE A 460 -27.20 10.78 24.39
CA ILE A 460 -26.06 10.06 23.84
C ILE A 460 -26.58 8.87 23.05
N LEU A 461 -26.08 8.68 21.84
CA LEU A 461 -26.39 7.55 20.98
C LEU A 461 -25.13 6.71 20.75
N ALA A 462 -25.28 5.40 20.68
CA ALA A 462 -24.28 4.47 20.18
C ALA A 462 -24.91 3.59 19.11
N ASP A 463 -24.30 3.58 17.92
CA ASP A 463 -24.78 2.81 16.76
C ASP A 463 -26.28 3.03 16.45
N GLY A 464 -26.75 4.27 16.66
CA GLY A 464 -28.12 4.69 16.40
C GLY A 464 -29.14 4.41 17.52
N ALA A 465 -28.74 3.78 18.62
CA ALA A 465 -29.58 3.55 19.80
C ALA A 465 -29.25 4.55 20.92
N ARG A 466 -30.28 5.05 21.62
CA ARG A 466 -30.10 5.91 22.79
C ARG A 466 -29.51 5.13 23.95
N LEU A 467 -28.50 5.71 24.59
CA LEU A 467 -27.92 5.25 25.84
C LEU A 467 -28.28 6.21 26.96
N ASP A 468 -28.35 5.70 28.19
CA ASP A 468 -28.48 6.55 29.38
C ASP A 468 -27.21 7.41 29.52
N PRO A 469 -27.28 8.75 29.40
CA PRO A 469 -26.10 9.60 29.54
C PRO A 469 -25.41 9.43 30.90
N LEU A 470 -26.15 9.11 31.98
CA LEU A 470 -25.57 8.93 33.31
C LEU A 470 -24.75 7.64 33.45
N SER A 471 -24.90 6.68 32.52
CA SER A 471 -23.99 5.52 32.43
C SER A 471 -22.60 5.88 31.91
N ILE A 472 -22.47 7.06 31.28
CA ILE A 472 -21.23 7.58 30.69
C ILE A 472 -20.63 8.66 31.61
N PHE A 473 -21.48 9.53 32.15
CA PHE A 473 -21.10 10.62 33.05
C PHE A 473 -21.53 10.27 34.48
N SER A 474 -20.78 9.43 35.19
CA SER A 474 -21.02 9.25 36.64
C SER A 474 -20.49 10.46 37.40
N LYS A 475 -21.32 11.04 38.26
CA LYS A 475 -20.88 11.98 39.31
C LYS A 475 -20.24 11.14 40.41
N ASP A 476 -18.93 11.23 40.58
CA ASP A 476 -18.30 10.91 41.87
C ASP A 476 -18.55 12.05 42.87
#